data_AF-A0A9D9K444-F1
#
_entry.id   AF-A0A9D9K444-F1
#
_cell.length_a   1.000
_cell.length_b   1.000
_cell.length_c   1.000
_cell.angle_alpha   90.00
_cell.angle_beta   90.00
_cell.angle_gamma   90.00
#
_symmetry.space_group_name_H-M   'P 1'
#
loop_
_entity.id
_entity.type
_entity.pdbx_description
1 polymer ?
#
loop_
_entity_poly.entity_id
_entity_poly.type
_entity_poly.pdbx_seq_one_letter_code
_entity_poly.pdbx_strand_id
1 'polypeptide(L)'
;MVSSPVPTSAISTAPSPQPTEAPLAAALTRQELIDLRAQDERLWAAMYLMRALHHLTDAETSLRVNDFARVEQTLAAIDEALAQAYVRAAEADRDPITQIRYDVGSIREDLYLRPEGMDIRLARVRQSIMTLIEARR
;
A
#
# COMPACT_ATOMS: atom_id res chain seq x y z
N MET A 1 36.37 78.85 30.35
CA MET A 1 35.68 77.64 30.83
C MET A 1 34.23 77.69 30.40
N VAL A 2 33.84 76.98 29.32
CA VAL A 2 32.48 76.44 29.11
C VAL A 2 32.65 75.23 28.19
N SER A 3 32.55 74.01 28.74
CA SER A 3 32.43 72.76 27.99
C SER A 3 30.96 72.55 27.63
N SER A 4 30.66 72.29 26.36
CA SER A 4 29.34 71.82 25.91
C SER A 4 29.42 70.31 25.63
N PRO A 5 28.51 69.47 26.14
CA PRO A 5 28.52 68.04 25.87
C PRO A 5 27.88 67.73 24.51
N VAL A 6 28.51 66.81 23.78
CA VAL A 6 28.00 66.21 22.53
C VAL A 6 26.92 65.18 22.89
N PRO A 7 25.80 65.07 22.14
CA PRO A 7 24.75 64.12 22.46
C PRO A 7 25.19 62.68 22.17
N THR A 8 25.12 61.84 23.20
CA THR A 8 25.24 60.38 23.12
C THR A 8 24.11 59.83 22.23
N SER A 9 24.46 59.22 21.10
CA SER A 9 23.52 58.45 20.29
C SER A 9 23.10 57.20 21.07
N ALA A 10 21.83 57.14 21.46
CA ALA A 10 21.25 55.93 22.04
C ALA A 10 21.15 54.86 20.93
N ILE A 11 21.93 53.79 21.08
CA ILE A 11 21.83 52.61 20.23
C ILE A 11 20.49 51.96 20.57
N SER A 12 19.50 52.12 19.69
CA SER A 12 18.25 51.36 19.76
C SER A 12 18.56 49.92 19.37
N THR A 13 18.67 49.02 20.35
CA THR A 13 18.66 47.58 20.11
C THR A 13 17.25 47.19 19.69
N ALA A 14 16.96 47.28 18.40
CA ALA A 14 15.83 46.60 17.80
C ALA A 14 16.01 45.09 18.03
N PRO A 15 14.97 44.35 18.46
CA PRO A 15 15.04 42.90 18.55
C PRO A 15 15.29 42.33 17.15
N SER A 16 16.41 41.61 16.98
CA SER A 16 16.66 40.83 15.77
C SER A 16 15.49 39.88 15.52
N PRO A 17 14.94 39.79 14.30
CA PRO A 17 13.94 38.79 13.98
C PRO A 17 14.58 37.41 14.19
N GLN A 18 14.10 36.68 15.18
CA GLN A 18 14.50 35.31 15.43
C GLN A 18 14.06 34.46 14.21
N PRO A 19 14.92 33.62 13.61
CA PRO A 19 14.54 32.83 12.44
C PRO A 19 13.46 31.84 12.86
N THR A 20 12.22 32.12 12.49
CA THR A 20 11.05 31.28 12.77
C THR A 20 10.86 30.19 11.69
N GLU A 21 11.70 30.20 10.64
CA GLU A 21 11.58 29.31 9.47
C GLU A 21 12.09 27.88 9.70
N ALA A 22 13.10 27.68 10.57
CA ALA A 22 13.73 26.37 10.77
C ALA A 22 12.76 25.24 11.24
N PRO A 23 11.85 25.44 12.20
CA PRO A 23 10.94 24.38 12.64
C PRO A 23 9.86 24.03 11.60
N LEU A 24 9.39 25.01 10.81
CA LEU A 24 8.40 24.76 9.75
C LEU A 24 9.03 24.01 8.58
N ALA A 25 10.22 24.41 8.13
CA ALA A 25 10.96 23.71 7.07
C ALA A 25 11.25 22.25 7.46
N ALA A 26 11.69 22.00 8.70
CA ALA A 26 11.93 20.65 9.19
C ALA A 26 10.64 19.80 9.30
N ALA A 27 9.50 20.42 9.65
CA ALA A 27 8.21 19.75 9.67
C ALA A 27 7.72 19.39 8.26
N LEU A 28 7.90 20.28 7.28
CA LEU A 28 7.60 20.03 5.87
C LEU A 28 8.42 18.87 5.32
N THR A 29 9.74 18.85 5.55
CA THR A 29 10.61 17.73 5.13
C THR A 29 10.21 16.40 5.79
N ARG A 30 9.75 16.43 7.05
CA ARG A 30 9.25 15.21 7.72
C ARG A 30 7.95 14.71 7.08
N GLN A 31 7.04 15.63 6.74
CA GLN A 31 5.78 15.28 6.09
C GLN A 31 6.03 14.67 4.70
N GLU A 32 6.92 15.26 3.90
CA GLU A 32 7.31 14.74 2.59
C GLU A 32 7.85 13.31 2.68
N LEU A 33 8.67 13.00 3.69
CA LEU A 33 9.18 11.65 3.92
C LEU A 33 8.08 10.65 4.30
N ILE A 34 7.10 11.07 5.09
CA ILE A 34 5.95 10.23 5.46
C ILE A 34 5.12 9.93 4.20
N ASP A 35 4.87 10.94 3.37
CA ASP A 35 4.11 10.80 2.13
C ASP A 35 4.84 9.91 1.12
N LEU A 36 6.16 10.05 0.99
CA LEU A 36 6.97 9.20 0.13
C LEU A 36 6.92 7.73 0.59
N ARG A 37 7.03 7.48 1.90
CA ARG A 37 6.91 6.12 2.44
C ARG A 37 5.51 5.56 2.17
N ALA A 38 4.46 6.35 2.35
CA ALA A 38 3.10 5.91 2.04
C ALA A 38 2.93 5.57 0.55
N GLN A 39 3.59 6.30 -0.35
CA GLN A 39 3.59 5.98 -1.79
C GLN A 39 4.36 4.69 -2.09
N ASP A 40 5.52 4.47 -1.48
CA ASP A 40 6.30 3.24 -1.62
C ASP A 40 5.49 2.01 -1.15
N GLU A 41 4.85 2.09 0.02
CA GLU A 41 3.99 1.03 0.53
C GLU A 41 2.83 0.71 -0.44
N ARG A 42 2.18 1.73 -1.01
CA ARG A 42 1.13 1.54 -2.01
C ARG A 42 1.64 0.85 -3.27
N LEU A 43 2.85 1.20 -3.73
CA LEU A 43 3.47 0.58 -4.90
C LEU A 43 3.77 -0.91 -4.63
N TRP A 44 4.34 -1.23 -3.47
CA TRP A 44 4.57 -2.61 -3.06
C TRP A 44 3.27 -3.41 -2.99
N ALA A 45 2.23 -2.84 -2.38
CA ALA A 45 0.91 -3.47 -2.33
C ALA A 45 0.37 -3.77 -3.74
N ALA A 46 0.44 -2.82 -4.66
CA ALA A 46 0.03 -3.02 -6.05
C ALA A 46 0.84 -4.12 -6.76
N MET A 47 2.15 -4.18 -6.51
CA MET A 47 3.01 -5.22 -7.08
C MET A 47 2.62 -6.63 -6.60
N TYR A 48 2.29 -6.77 -5.32
CA TYR A 48 1.82 -8.05 -4.78
C TYR A 48 0.42 -8.44 -5.30
N LEU A 49 -0.48 -7.48 -5.50
CA LEU A 49 -1.77 -7.73 -6.17
C LEU A 49 -1.58 -8.22 -7.62
N MET A 50 -0.65 -7.62 -8.37
CA MET A 50 -0.30 -8.08 -9.72
C MET A 50 0.32 -9.49 -9.71
N ARG A 51 1.15 -9.80 -8.70
CA ARG A 51 1.67 -11.18 -8.51
C ARG A 51 0.55 -12.18 -8.24
N ALA A 52 -0.46 -11.82 -7.43
CA ALA A 52 -1.63 -12.66 -7.22
C ALA A 52 -2.42 -12.91 -8.53
N LEU A 53 -2.57 -11.90 -9.39
CA LEU A 53 -3.19 -12.06 -10.72
C LEU A 53 -2.41 -13.00 -11.64
N HIS A 54 -1.08 -12.93 -11.59
CA HIS A 54 -0.23 -13.85 -12.33
C HIS A 54 -0.49 -15.29 -11.91
N HIS A 55 -0.45 -15.58 -10.60
CA HIS A 55 -0.75 -16.91 -10.08
C HIS A 55 -2.18 -17.36 -10.36
N LEU A 56 -3.19 -16.47 -10.36
CA LEU A 56 -4.55 -16.83 -10.78
C LEU A 56 -4.62 -17.36 -12.21
N THR A 57 -3.81 -16.80 -13.10
CA THR A 57 -3.74 -17.27 -14.50
C THR A 57 -3.16 -18.68 -14.58
N ASP A 58 -2.15 -18.98 -13.76
CA ASP A 58 -1.57 -20.32 -13.65
C ASP A 58 -2.55 -21.33 -13.03
N ALA A 59 -3.31 -20.91 -12.02
CA ALA A 59 -4.32 -21.75 -11.36
C ALA A 59 -5.42 -22.14 -12.35
N GLU A 60 -5.92 -21.20 -13.15
CA GLU A 60 -6.92 -21.50 -14.17
C GLU A 60 -6.41 -22.40 -15.29
N THR A 61 -5.16 -22.19 -15.71
CA THR A 61 -4.53 -23.05 -16.73
C THR A 61 -4.42 -24.49 -16.21
N SER A 62 -4.01 -24.64 -14.95
CA SER A 62 -3.90 -25.94 -14.28
C SER A 62 -5.26 -26.60 -14.06
N LEU A 63 -6.28 -25.81 -13.71
CA LEU A 63 -7.65 -26.28 -13.54
C LEU A 63 -8.21 -26.88 -14.84
N ARG A 64 -7.95 -26.25 -16.00
CA ARG A 64 -8.43 -26.73 -17.32
C ARG A 64 -7.88 -28.10 -17.70
N VAL A 65 -6.70 -28.45 -17.21
CA VAL A 65 -6.07 -29.77 -17.42
C VAL A 65 -6.27 -30.73 -16.25
N ASN A 66 -7.13 -30.36 -15.30
CA ASN A 66 -7.44 -31.13 -14.07
C ASN A 66 -6.21 -31.42 -13.18
N ASP A 67 -5.19 -30.57 -13.23
CA ASP A 67 -4.02 -30.68 -12.34
C ASP A 67 -4.34 -30.00 -10.99
N PHE A 68 -5.15 -30.68 -10.17
CA PHE A 68 -5.60 -30.13 -8.89
C PHE A 68 -4.46 -29.92 -7.88
N ALA A 69 -3.42 -30.76 -7.92
CA ALA A 69 -2.23 -30.57 -7.08
C ALA A 69 -1.53 -29.24 -7.42
N ARG A 70 -1.42 -28.91 -8.72
CA ARG A 70 -0.88 -27.62 -9.15
C ARG A 70 -1.81 -26.47 -8.82
N VAL A 71 -3.13 -26.64 -8.96
CA VAL A 71 -4.11 -25.62 -8.55
C VAL A 71 -3.96 -25.30 -7.06
N GLU A 72 -3.88 -26.30 -6.20
CA GLU A 72 -3.73 -26.14 -4.75
C GLU A 72 -2.45 -25.38 -4.38
N GLN A 73 -1.31 -25.78 -4.96
CA GLN A 73 -0.04 -25.06 -4.78
C GLN A 73 -0.14 -23.60 -5.21
N THR A 74 -0.81 -23.35 -6.33
CA THR A 74 -0.96 -22.01 -6.88
C THR A 74 -1.91 -21.15 -6.03
N LEU A 75 -2.97 -21.73 -5.47
CA LEU A 75 -3.86 -21.07 -4.52
C LEU A 75 -3.13 -20.65 -3.23
N ALA A 76 -2.19 -21.47 -2.75
CA ALA A 76 -1.33 -21.07 -1.63
C ALA A 76 -0.42 -19.88 -2.00
N ALA A 77 0.13 -19.86 -3.22
CA ALA A 77 0.93 -18.73 -3.70
C ALA A 77 0.10 -17.44 -3.88
N ILE A 78 -1.17 -17.56 -4.28
CA ILE A 78 -2.11 -16.43 -4.34
C ILE A 78 -2.34 -15.87 -2.93
N ASP A 79 -2.66 -16.71 -1.94
CA ASP A 79 -2.89 -16.26 -0.57
C ASP A 79 -1.65 -15.58 0.03
N GLU A 80 -0.45 -16.12 -0.21
CA GLU A 80 0.80 -15.50 0.24
C GLU A 80 1.02 -14.12 -0.39
N ALA A 81 0.80 -13.98 -1.70
CA ALA A 81 0.90 -12.68 -2.37
C ALA A 81 -0.13 -11.69 -1.81
N LEU A 82 -1.36 -12.14 -1.54
CA LEU A 82 -2.40 -11.30 -0.93
C LEU A 82 -2.05 -10.92 0.52
N ALA A 83 -1.42 -11.81 1.29
CA ALA A 83 -0.93 -11.50 2.63
C ALA A 83 0.17 -10.42 2.59
N GLN A 84 1.09 -10.52 1.62
CA GLN A 84 2.12 -9.49 1.41
C GLN A 84 1.51 -8.14 0.98
N ALA A 85 0.47 -8.17 0.13
CA ALA A 85 -0.29 -6.98 -0.25
C ALA A 85 -0.99 -6.35 0.97
N TYR A 86 -1.61 -7.16 1.83
CA TYR A 86 -2.31 -6.71 3.04
C TYR A 86 -1.40 -5.92 3.99
N VAL A 87 -0.19 -6.42 4.24
CA VAL A 87 0.76 -5.77 5.16
C VAL A 87 1.13 -4.36 4.69
N ARG A 88 1.20 -4.13 3.38
CA ARG A 88 1.56 -2.83 2.78
C ARG A 88 0.35 -1.97 2.40
N ALA A 89 -0.86 -2.51 2.52
CA ALA A 89 -2.08 -1.84 2.09
C ALA A 89 -2.46 -0.68 3.02
N ALA A 90 -3.05 0.36 2.43
CA ALA A 90 -3.75 1.39 3.18
C ALA A 90 -4.98 0.79 3.88
N GLU A 91 -5.43 1.41 4.96
CA GLU A 91 -6.51 0.87 5.80
C GLU A 91 -7.78 0.58 4.99
N ALA A 92 -8.16 1.48 4.07
CA ALA A 92 -9.34 1.33 3.22
C ALA A 92 -9.31 0.07 2.32
N ASP A 93 -8.14 -0.47 2.05
CA ASP A 93 -7.97 -1.62 1.16
C ASP A 93 -7.81 -2.95 1.90
N ARG A 94 -7.63 -2.92 3.23
CA ARG A 94 -7.36 -4.13 4.03
C ARG A 94 -8.54 -5.09 4.07
N ASP A 95 -9.75 -4.56 4.22
CA ASP A 95 -10.98 -5.35 4.23
C ASP A 95 -11.23 -6.05 2.87
N PRO A 96 -11.16 -5.34 1.73
CA PRO A 96 -11.21 -5.97 0.41
C PRO A 96 -10.18 -7.10 0.22
N ILE A 97 -8.93 -6.88 0.62
CA ILE A 97 -7.88 -7.91 0.49
C ILE A 97 -8.22 -9.12 1.36
N THR A 98 -8.67 -8.89 2.59
CA THR A 98 -9.08 -9.95 3.51
C THR A 98 -10.21 -10.78 2.94
N GLN A 99 -11.22 -10.15 2.33
CA GLN A 99 -12.31 -10.86 1.68
C GLN A 99 -11.83 -11.73 0.52
N ILE A 100 -10.93 -11.21 -0.33
CA ILE A 100 -10.34 -11.97 -1.44
C ILE A 100 -9.57 -13.18 -0.90
N ARG A 101 -8.83 -13.04 0.21
CA ARG A 101 -8.13 -14.16 0.86
C ARG A 101 -9.09 -15.23 1.37
N TYR A 102 -10.22 -14.84 1.98
CA TYR A 102 -11.24 -15.79 2.38
C TYR A 102 -11.82 -16.55 1.19
N ASP A 103 -12.09 -15.88 0.07
CA ASP A 103 -12.59 -16.52 -1.14
C ASP A 103 -11.58 -17.54 -1.70
N VAL A 104 -10.29 -17.20 -1.72
CA VAL A 104 -9.19 -18.10 -2.12
C VAL A 104 -9.07 -19.30 -1.18
N GLY A 105 -9.16 -19.07 0.13
CA GLY A 105 -9.16 -20.13 1.14
C GLY A 105 -10.32 -21.11 0.93
N SER A 106 -11.53 -20.60 0.74
CA SER A 106 -12.73 -21.40 0.47
C SER A 106 -12.62 -22.19 -0.84
N ILE A 107 -12.02 -21.61 -1.88
CA ILE A 107 -11.73 -22.33 -3.14
C ILE A 107 -10.79 -23.51 -2.89
N ARG A 108 -9.74 -23.31 -2.10
CA ARG A 108 -8.77 -24.37 -1.76
C ARG A 108 -9.42 -25.49 -0.95
N GLU A 109 -10.26 -25.16 0.02
CA GLU A 109 -10.98 -26.13 0.84
C GLU A 109 -11.96 -26.99 0.00
N ASP A 110 -12.66 -26.38 -0.95
CA ASP A 110 -13.62 -27.09 -1.79
C ASP A 110 -12.98 -27.82 -2.98
N LEU A 111 -11.69 -27.61 -3.27
CA LEU A 111 -11.03 -28.06 -4.50
C LEU A 111 -11.26 -29.54 -4.82
N TYR A 112 -11.19 -30.40 -3.81
CA TYR A 112 -11.40 -31.84 -3.95
C TYR A 112 -12.79 -32.32 -3.51
N LEU A 113 -13.59 -31.44 -2.92
CA LEU A 113 -14.91 -31.78 -2.37
C LEU A 113 -16.04 -31.41 -3.32
N ARG A 114 -15.95 -30.23 -3.95
CA ARG A 114 -16.96 -29.61 -4.80
C ARG A 114 -16.26 -28.80 -5.91
N PRO A 115 -15.66 -29.47 -6.91
CA PRO A 115 -14.91 -28.80 -7.98
C PRO A 115 -15.82 -28.05 -8.98
N GLU A 116 -17.14 -28.21 -8.89
CA GLU A 116 -18.09 -27.58 -9.81
C GLU A 116 -18.06 -26.05 -9.70
N GLY A 117 -17.94 -25.37 -10.85
CA GLY A 117 -17.93 -23.91 -10.92
C GLY A 117 -16.66 -23.24 -10.39
N MET A 118 -15.57 -24.00 -10.20
CA MET A 118 -14.30 -23.45 -9.70
C MET A 118 -13.70 -22.40 -10.64
N ASP A 119 -13.90 -22.55 -11.94
CA ASP A 119 -13.54 -21.56 -12.96
C ASP A 119 -14.23 -20.21 -12.74
N ILE A 120 -15.53 -20.22 -12.45
CA ILE A 120 -16.32 -19.01 -12.15
C ILE A 120 -15.82 -18.36 -10.87
N ARG A 121 -15.49 -19.16 -9.86
CA ARG A 121 -14.96 -18.67 -8.57
C ARG A 121 -13.59 -18.01 -8.75
N LEU A 122 -12.66 -18.64 -9.49
CA LEU A 122 -11.36 -18.05 -9.81
C LEU A 122 -11.51 -16.75 -10.63
N ALA A 123 -12.42 -16.72 -11.60
CA ALA A 123 -12.70 -15.52 -12.38
C ALA A 123 -13.24 -14.37 -11.50
N ARG A 124 -14.06 -14.67 -10.49
CA ARG A 124 -14.54 -13.68 -9.52
C ARG A 124 -13.38 -13.12 -8.67
N VAL A 125 -12.49 -13.97 -8.18
CA VAL A 125 -11.29 -13.53 -7.44
C VAL A 125 -10.44 -12.60 -8.31
N ARG A 126 -10.22 -12.95 -9.59
CA ARG A 126 -9.54 -12.06 -10.54
C ARG A 126 -10.21 -10.70 -10.61
N GLN A 127 -11.52 -10.67 -10.83
CA GLN A 127 -12.25 -9.41 -10.98
C GLN A 127 -12.15 -8.55 -9.72
N SER A 128 -12.23 -9.15 -8.53
CA SER A 128 -12.05 -8.45 -7.26
C SER A 128 -10.66 -7.82 -7.13
N ILE A 129 -9.60 -8.55 -7.51
CA ILE A 129 -8.24 -8.01 -7.47
C ILE A 129 -8.06 -6.89 -8.51
N MET A 130 -8.57 -7.05 -9.73
CA MET A 130 -8.50 -6.00 -10.76
C MET A 130 -9.22 -4.72 -10.33
N THR A 131 -10.41 -4.86 -9.74
CA THR A 131 -11.19 -3.74 -9.20
C THR A 131 -10.40 -3.00 -8.11
N LEU A 132 -9.71 -3.74 -7.24
CA LEU A 132 -8.87 -3.14 -6.19
C LEU A 132 -7.66 -2.39 -6.76
N ILE A 133 -7.04 -2.90 -7.82
CA ILE A 133 -5.93 -2.21 -8.50
C ILE A 133 -6.44 -0.94 -9.21
N GLU A 134 -7.60 -1.00 -9.85
CA GLU A 134 -8.20 0.13 -10.56
C GLU A 134 -8.63 1.26 -9.61
N ALA A 135 -9.24 0.91 -8.47
CA ALA A 135 -9.66 1.88 -7.46
C ALA A 135 -8.49 2.67 -6.83
N ARG A 136 -7.26 2.21 -7.01
CA ARG A 136 -6.03 2.85 -6.50
C ARG A 136 -5.35 3.78 -7.51
N ARG A 137 -5.78 3.80 -8.78
CA ARG A 137 -5.28 4.72 -9.81
C ARG A 137 -5.92 6.09 -9.67
#